data_AF-A0A9Q0UD51-F1
#
_entry.id   AF-A0A9Q0UD51-F1
#
_cell.length_a   1.000
_cell.length_b   1.000
_cell.length_c   1.000
_cell.angle_alpha   90.00
_cell.angle_beta   90.00
_cell.angle_gamma   90.00
#
_symmetry.space_group_name_H-M   'P 1'
#
loop_
_entity.id
_entity.type
_entity.pdbx_description
1 polymer ?
#
loop_
_entity_poly.entity_id
_entity_poly.type
_entity_poly.pdbx_seq_one_letter_code
_entity_poly.pdbx_strand_id
1 'polypeptide(L)'
;MDYLQSRMKMLNINNKEVKKEVKWMKHYSSCQKILLVGEGDFSFSACLGKAFGSAVNMVATSLYSKETTMLKYSKSAKNLIELKDLGCTIIYQVDAHNLRKHPLLNHILFDRIVFNFPATALKWSESNVRQIERHQRLVKSFLRSCRDMLEKNGEVHVTHKIKEPYCRWEIEKLAEGCWAVLG
;
A
#
# COMPACT_ATOMS: atom_id res chain seq x y z
N MET A 1 -40.87 -37.37 -8.92
CA MET A 1 -39.69 -36.54 -8.61
C MET A 1 -40.15 -35.48 -7.64
N ASP A 2 -39.92 -35.71 -6.34
CA ASP A 2 -40.50 -34.90 -5.28
C ASP A 2 -39.95 -33.47 -5.27
N TYR A 3 -40.86 -32.51 -5.13
CA TYR A 3 -40.59 -31.07 -5.05
C TYR A 3 -39.46 -30.73 -4.06
N LEU A 4 -39.36 -31.47 -2.95
CA LEU A 4 -38.32 -31.32 -1.94
C LEU A 4 -36.92 -31.68 -2.49
N GLN A 5 -36.81 -32.73 -3.31
CA GLN A 5 -35.54 -33.16 -3.89
C GLN A 5 -35.06 -32.17 -4.96
N SER A 6 -35.98 -31.59 -5.74
CA SER A 6 -35.70 -30.49 -6.67
C SER A 6 -35.24 -29.22 -5.95
N ARG A 7 -35.86 -28.89 -4.80
CA ARG A 7 -35.53 -27.72 -3.99
C ARG A 7 -34.19 -27.85 -3.26
N MET A 8 -33.86 -29.04 -2.74
CA MET A 8 -32.53 -29.33 -2.18
C MET A 8 -31.44 -29.29 -3.27
N LYS A 9 -31.74 -29.73 -4.49
CA LYS A 9 -30.81 -29.62 -5.63
C LYS A 9 -30.56 -28.16 -6.03
N MET A 10 -31.60 -27.31 -6.06
CA MET A 10 -31.45 -25.87 -6.29
C MET A 10 -30.65 -25.16 -5.19
N LEU A 11 -30.91 -25.46 -3.92
CA LEU A 11 -30.15 -24.89 -2.80
C LEU A 11 -28.67 -25.34 -2.82
N ASN A 12 -28.38 -26.59 -3.21
CA ASN A 12 -27.01 -27.07 -3.39
C ASN A 12 -26.31 -26.49 -4.63
N ILE A 13 -27.05 -26.12 -5.68
CA ILE A 13 -26.48 -25.47 -6.87
C ILE A 13 -26.04 -24.03 -6.53
N ASN A 14 -26.76 -23.34 -5.65
CA ASN A 14 -26.45 -21.98 -5.21
C ASN A 14 -25.36 -21.89 -4.12
N ASN A 15 -25.02 -23.02 -3.47
CA ASN A 15 -23.97 -23.11 -2.45
C ASN A 15 -22.61 -23.56 -3.00
N LYS A 16 -22.42 -23.58 -4.32
CA LYS A 16 -21.07 -23.58 -4.89
C LYS A 16 -20.46 -22.21 -4.63
N GLU A 17 -19.77 -22.07 -3.49
CA GLU A 17 -18.77 -21.03 -3.32
C GLU A 17 -17.88 -21.06 -4.56
N VAL A 18 -18.07 -20.09 -5.45
CA VAL A 18 -17.18 -19.88 -6.57
C VAL A 18 -15.86 -19.47 -5.92
N LYS A 19 -14.94 -20.43 -5.74
CA LYS A 19 -13.58 -20.14 -5.30
C LYS A 19 -13.00 -19.14 -6.27
N LYS A 20 -13.00 -17.87 -5.88
CA LYS A 20 -12.46 -16.78 -6.68
C LYS A 20 -10.98 -17.09 -6.86
N GLU A 21 -10.55 -17.23 -8.11
CA GLU A 21 -9.15 -17.51 -8.45
C GLU A 21 -8.26 -16.40 -7.86
N VAL A 22 -7.19 -16.79 -7.18
CA VAL A 22 -6.23 -15.85 -6.59
C VAL A 22 -5.37 -15.29 -7.71
N LYS A 23 -5.46 -13.97 -7.91
CA LYS A 23 -4.63 -13.28 -8.91
C LYS A 23 -3.34 -12.79 -8.27
N TRP A 24 -2.25 -12.93 -9.01
CA TRP A 24 -0.91 -12.52 -8.56
C TRP A 24 -0.33 -11.45 -9.49
N MET A 25 0.35 -10.49 -8.89
CA MET A 25 1.13 -9.47 -9.58
C MET A 25 2.48 -9.34 -8.87
N LYS A 26 3.48 -10.05 -9.40
CA LYS A 26 4.82 -10.19 -8.77
C LYS A 26 4.70 -10.65 -7.31
N HIS A 27 4.99 -9.78 -6.36
CA HIS A 27 5.02 -10.05 -4.91
C HIS A 27 3.65 -9.90 -4.22
N TYR A 28 2.63 -9.46 -4.96
CA TYR A 28 1.33 -9.11 -4.42
C TYR A 28 0.25 -10.08 -4.91
N SER A 29 -0.68 -10.46 -4.06
CA SER A 29 -1.84 -11.28 -4.43
C SER A 29 -3.17 -10.63 -4.02
N SER A 30 -4.24 -10.99 -4.71
CA SER A 30 -5.59 -10.52 -4.44
C SER A 30 -6.17 -10.99 -3.09
N CYS A 31 -5.45 -11.85 -2.35
CA CYS A 31 -5.84 -12.32 -1.02
C CYS A 31 -5.14 -11.58 0.12
N GLN A 32 -4.09 -10.81 -0.17
CA GLN A 32 -3.35 -10.05 0.83
C GLN A 32 -4.08 -8.76 1.19
N LYS A 33 -4.06 -8.34 2.46
CA LYS A 33 -4.43 -6.99 2.85
C LYS A 33 -3.24 -6.06 2.66
N ILE A 34 -3.41 -5.02 1.84
CA ILE A 34 -2.30 -4.18 1.37
C ILE A 34 -2.52 -2.72 1.79
N LEU A 35 -1.55 -2.15 2.50
CA LEU A 35 -1.46 -0.72 2.77
C LEU A 35 -0.48 -0.06 1.80
N LEU A 36 -0.93 0.94 1.05
CA LEU A 36 -0.09 1.73 0.13
C LEU A 36 0.12 3.12 0.72
N VAL A 37 1.38 3.44 1.01
CA VAL A 37 1.78 4.63 1.78
C VAL A 37 2.36 5.70 0.86
N GLY A 38 1.86 6.92 1.01
CA GLY A 38 2.43 8.09 0.33
C GLY A 38 2.19 8.09 -1.18
N GLU A 39 1.05 7.58 -1.63
CA GLU A 39 0.65 7.63 -3.03
C GLU A 39 0.58 9.09 -3.51
N GLY A 40 1.32 9.38 -4.57
CA GLY A 40 1.27 10.68 -5.24
C GLY A 40 0.01 10.79 -6.10
N ASP A 41 0.08 10.26 -7.31
CA ASP A 41 -1.05 10.26 -8.25
C ASP A 41 -1.93 9.00 -8.19
N PHE A 42 -1.69 8.10 -7.23
CA PHE A 42 -2.41 6.85 -7.02
C PHE A 42 -2.33 5.82 -8.18
N SER A 43 -1.42 6.03 -9.13
CA SER A 43 -1.31 5.16 -10.32
C SER A 43 -0.89 3.74 -9.98
N PHE A 44 0.01 3.56 -9.00
CA PHE A 44 0.45 2.23 -8.57
C PHE A 44 -0.70 1.44 -7.95
N SER A 45 -1.42 2.05 -6.99
CA SER A 45 -2.61 1.46 -6.40
C SER A 45 -3.66 1.10 -7.46
N ALA A 46 -3.96 2.02 -8.39
CA ALA A 46 -4.95 1.77 -9.43
C ALA A 46 -4.56 0.60 -10.34
N CYS A 47 -3.28 0.52 -10.71
CA CYS A 47 -2.75 -0.59 -11.51
C CYS A 47 -2.87 -1.94 -10.78
N LEU A 48 -2.55 -1.97 -9.48
CA LEU A 48 -2.63 -3.17 -8.67
C LEU A 48 -4.09 -3.64 -8.49
N GLY A 49 -4.99 -2.72 -8.18
CA GLY A 49 -6.43 -3.01 -8.06
C GLY A 49 -7.04 -3.53 -9.36
N LYS A 50 -6.65 -2.96 -10.52
CA LYS A 50 -7.05 -3.45 -11.85
C LYS A 50 -6.54 -4.87 -12.10
N ALA A 51 -5.29 -5.15 -11.79
CA ALA A 51 -4.70 -6.48 -11.97
C ALA A 51 -5.45 -7.55 -11.14
N PHE A 52 -5.86 -7.20 -9.93
CA PHE A 52 -6.71 -8.06 -9.10
C PHE A 52 -8.18 -8.07 -9.56
N GLY A 53 -8.63 -7.05 -10.29
CA GLY A 53 -10.03 -6.83 -10.64
C GLY A 53 -10.89 -6.41 -9.44
N SER A 54 -10.26 -5.99 -8.34
CA SER A 54 -10.86 -5.47 -7.13
C SER A 54 -9.76 -4.87 -6.26
N ALA A 55 -10.13 -3.89 -5.43
CA ALA A 55 -9.24 -3.24 -4.48
C ALA A 55 -9.82 -3.20 -3.05
N VAL A 56 -10.83 -4.03 -2.74
CA VAL A 56 -11.49 -4.05 -1.42
C VAL A 56 -10.56 -4.41 -0.26
N ASN A 57 -9.49 -5.13 -0.56
CA ASN A 57 -8.41 -5.52 0.35
C ASN A 57 -7.28 -4.48 0.43
N MET A 58 -7.43 -3.33 -0.23
CA MET A 58 -6.38 -2.31 -0.34
C MET A 58 -6.79 -1.02 0.36
N VAL A 59 -5.82 -0.44 1.08
CA VAL A 59 -5.91 0.90 1.67
C VAL A 59 -4.84 1.78 1.03
N ALA A 60 -5.23 2.74 0.22
CA ALA A 60 -4.31 3.67 -0.43
C ALA A 60 -4.28 5.01 0.32
N THR A 61 -3.09 5.51 0.63
CA THR A 61 -2.93 6.69 1.49
C THR A 61 -2.06 7.77 0.87
N SER A 62 -2.37 9.03 1.17
CA SER A 62 -1.55 10.19 0.79
C SER A 62 -1.27 11.07 2.00
N LEU A 63 -0.11 11.74 2.00
CA LEU A 63 0.23 12.76 2.99
C LEU A 63 -0.61 14.04 2.82
N TYR A 64 -1.05 14.32 1.59
CA TYR A 64 -1.78 15.55 1.27
C TYR A 64 -3.29 15.35 1.42
N SER A 65 -4.03 16.45 1.56
CA SER A 65 -5.49 16.40 1.43
C SER A 65 -5.90 15.95 0.02
N LYS A 66 -7.17 15.58 -0.16
CA LYS A 66 -7.72 15.25 -1.47
C LYS A 66 -7.52 16.40 -2.46
N GLU A 67 -7.85 17.61 -2.06
CA GLU A 67 -7.76 18.82 -2.89
C GLU A 67 -6.30 19.08 -3.28
N THR A 68 -5.38 19.01 -2.32
CA THR A 68 -3.95 19.23 -2.58
C THR A 68 -3.36 18.16 -3.49
N THR A 69 -3.77 16.90 -3.31
CA THR A 69 -3.38 15.78 -4.19
C THR A 69 -3.82 16.05 -5.64
N MET A 70 -5.07 16.44 -5.82
CA MET A 70 -5.67 16.74 -7.13
C MET A 70 -4.97 17.91 -7.84
N LEU A 71 -4.59 18.94 -7.08
CA LEU A 71 -3.85 20.08 -7.61
C LEU A 71 -2.40 19.72 -8.00
N LYS A 72 -1.73 18.88 -7.20
CA LYS A 72 -0.33 18.49 -7.44
C LYS A 72 -0.19 17.48 -8.59
N TYR A 73 -1.16 16.59 -8.76
CA TYR A 73 -1.06 15.47 -9.67
C TYR A 73 -2.25 15.44 -10.62
N SER A 74 -2.07 15.94 -11.84
CA SER A 74 -3.14 16.06 -12.84
C SER A 74 -3.85 14.74 -13.17
N LYS A 75 -3.14 13.61 -13.06
CA LYS A 75 -3.69 12.26 -13.31
C LYS A 75 -4.40 11.64 -12.10
N SER A 76 -4.25 12.21 -10.90
CA SER A 76 -4.82 11.62 -9.68
C SER A 76 -6.34 11.49 -9.74
N ALA A 77 -7.04 12.43 -10.40
CA ALA A 77 -8.48 12.39 -10.59
C ALA A 77 -8.98 11.05 -11.13
N LYS A 78 -8.39 10.61 -12.26
CA LYS A 78 -8.78 9.38 -12.94
C LYS A 78 -8.47 8.15 -12.09
N ASN A 79 -7.27 8.09 -11.53
CA ASN A 79 -6.82 6.95 -10.73
C ASN A 79 -7.65 6.80 -9.44
N LEU A 80 -8.03 7.91 -8.80
CA LEU A 80 -8.87 7.94 -7.61
C LEU A 80 -10.30 7.48 -7.89
N ILE A 81 -10.90 7.88 -9.03
CA ILE A 81 -12.23 7.40 -9.44
C ILE A 81 -12.17 5.88 -9.61
N GLU A 82 -11.21 5.41 -10.38
CA GLU A 82 -11.04 3.98 -10.65
C GLU A 82 -10.81 3.15 -9.38
N LEU A 83 -9.97 3.62 -8.46
CA LEU A 83 -9.75 2.95 -7.19
C LEU A 83 -11.02 2.84 -6.35
N LYS A 84 -11.83 3.89 -6.33
CA LYS A 84 -13.12 3.87 -5.64
C LYS A 84 -14.09 2.89 -6.28
N ASP A 85 -14.16 2.86 -7.60
CA ASP A 85 -15.00 1.92 -8.35
C ASP A 85 -14.59 0.46 -8.10
N LEU A 86 -13.30 0.22 -7.85
CA LEU A 86 -12.76 -1.08 -7.46
C LEU A 86 -12.93 -1.41 -5.96
N GLY A 87 -13.45 -0.48 -5.15
CA GLY A 87 -13.72 -0.66 -3.73
C GLY A 87 -12.54 -0.35 -2.79
N CYS A 88 -11.52 0.37 -3.27
CA CYS A 88 -10.37 0.74 -2.43
C CYS A 88 -10.77 1.73 -1.33
N THR A 89 -10.22 1.53 -0.14
CA THR A 89 -10.28 2.53 0.92
C THR A 89 -9.20 3.57 0.69
N ILE A 90 -9.57 4.85 0.60
CA ILE A 90 -8.64 5.95 0.36
C ILE A 90 -8.60 6.87 1.58
N ILE A 91 -7.40 7.09 2.12
CA ILE A 91 -7.19 7.90 3.33
C ILE A 91 -6.18 9.02 3.03
N TYR A 92 -6.52 10.24 3.40
CA TYR A 92 -5.66 11.40 3.20
C TYR A 92 -5.00 11.81 4.52
N GLN A 93 -3.97 12.65 4.42
CA GLN A 93 -3.26 13.19 5.59
C GLN A 93 -2.64 12.12 6.50
N VAL A 94 -2.15 11.03 5.90
CA VAL A 94 -1.45 9.97 6.61
C VAL A 94 0.05 10.27 6.65
N ASP A 95 0.61 10.42 7.84
CA ASP A 95 2.05 10.59 8.05
C ASP A 95 2.74 9.23 8.20
N ALA A 96 3.64 8.92 7.25
CA ALA A 96 4.43 7.70 7.23
C ALA A 96 5.29 7.51 8.50
N HIS A 97 5.69 8.59 9.19
CA HIS A 97 6.44 8.49 10.44
C HIS A 97 5.61 7.86 11.57
N ASN A 98 4.28 7.89 11.47
CA ASN A 98 3.38 7.53 12.56
C ASN A 98 2.07 6.88 12.06
N LEU A 99 2.15 5.86 11.19
CA LEU A 99 0.98 5.20 10.58
C LEU A 99 -0.09 4.81 11.61
N ARG A 100 0.30 4.20 12.74
CA ARG A 100 -0.62 3.81 13.82
C ARG A 100 -1.31 4.95 14.56
N LYS A 101 -0.87 6.20 14.43
CA LYS A 101 -1.59 7.33 15.03
C LYS A 101 -2.85 7.67 14.26
N HIS A 102 -2.97 7.23 13.01
CA HIS A 102 -4.16 7.48 12.22
C HIS A 102 -5.32 6.58 12.72
N PRO A 103 -6.47 7.14 13.15
CA PRO A 103 -7.56 6.37 13.76
C PRO A 103 -8.15 5.27 12.86
N LEU A 104 -8.05 5.44 11.55
CA LEU A 104 -8.51 4.44 10.57
C LEU A 104 -7.50 3.31 10.32
N LEU A 105 -6.27 3.39 10.86
CA LEU A 105 -5.20 2.42 10.64
C LEU A 105 -4.74 1.71 11.92
N ASN A 106 -4.96 2.32 13.09
CA ASN A 106 -4.36 1.96 14.37
C ASN A 106 -4.66 0.52 14.89
N HIS A 107 -5.63 -0.18 14.29
CA HIS A 107 -6.02 -1.54 14.66
C HIS A 107 -6.03 -2.52 13.48
N ILE A 108 -5.46 -2.13 12.34
CA ILE A 108 -5.42 -2.98 11.14
C ILE A 108 -4.02 -3.55 10.97
N LEU A 109 -3.93 -4.89 10.91
CA LEU A 109 -2.75 -5.61 10.47
C LEU A 109 -2.82 -5.88 8.97
N PHE A 110 -1.66 -5.81 8.30
CA PHE A 110 -1.51 -5.94 6.85
C PHE A 110 -0.51 -7.04 6.50
N ASP A 111 -0.78 -7.75 5.40
CA ASP A 111 0.16 -8.68 4.81
C ASP A 111 1.27 -7.94 4.06
N ARG A 112 0.96 -6.76 3.52
CA ARG A 112 1.89 -5.93 2.75
C ARG A 112 1.73 -4.47 3.11
N ILE A 113 2.84 -3.81 3.44
CA ILE A 113 2.91 -2.35 3.55
C ILE A 113 3.91 -1.84 2.53
N VAL A 114 3.45 -1.02 1.58
CA VAL A 114 4.22 -0.60 0.41
C VAL A 114 4.49 0.90 0.46
N PHE A 115 5.75 1.30 0.31
CA PHE A 115 6.14 2.70 0.18
C PHE A 115 7.08 2.92 -1.01
N ASN A 116 6.52 3.41 -2.11
CA ASN A 116 7.25 3.61 -3.36
C ASN A 116 7.89 4.99 -3.42
N PHE A 117 9.20 5.02 -3.67
CA PHE A 117 10.00 6.24 -3.83
C PHE A 117 9.80 7.26 -2.69
N PRO A 118 10.03 6.85 -1.43
CA PRO A 118 9.89 7.75 -0.29
C PRO A 118 10.74 9.00 -0.47
N ALA A 119 10.15 10.18 -0.26
CA ALA A 119 10.86 11.45 -0.41
C ALA A 119 10.39 12.48 0.62
N THR A 120 11.30 13.37 1.01
CA THR A 120 10.98 14.59 1.75
C THR A 120 11.04 15.79 0.81
N ALA A 121 10.39 16.90 1.18
CA ALA A 121 10.56 18.15 0.44
C ALA A 121 12.05 18.54 0.36
N LEU A 122 12.49 18.90 -0.84
CA LEU A 122 13.88 19.30 -1.10
C LEU A 122 14.12 20.70 -0.53
N LYS A 123 15.03 20.77 0.43
CA LYS A 123 15.60 22.03 0.92
C LYS A 123 16.99 22.28 0.36
N TRP A 124 17.68 21.20 -0.02
CA TRP A 124 18.98 21.20 -0.68
C TRP A 124 18.95 20.18 -1.83
N SER A 125 20.03 20.17 -2.62
CA SER A 125 20.29 19.12 -3.62
C SER A 125 20.12 17.72 -3.02
N GLU A 126 19.63 16.77 -3.81
CA GLU A 126 19.55 15.34 -3.48
C GLU A 126 20.90 14.73 -3.05
N SER A 127 22.02 15.30 -3.51
CA SER A 127 23.37 14.85 -3.13
C SER A 127 23.89 15.46 -1.82
N ASN A 128 23.18 16.43 -1.26
CA ASN A 128 23.56 17.10 -0.02
C ASN A 128 23.38 16.15 1.18
N VAL A 129 24.40 16.05 2.03
CA VAL A 129 24.41 15.16 3.21
C VAL A 129 23.20 15.39 4.12
N ARG A 130 22.83 16.64 4.40
CA ARG A 130 21.67 16.96 5.26
C ARG A 130 20.34 16.57 4.61
N GLN A 131 20.25 16.63 3.27
CA GLN A 131 19.07 16.18 2.55
C GLN A 131 18.98 14.65 2.61
N ILE A 132 20.08 13.94 2.36
CA ILE A 132 20.17 12.47 2.50
C ILE A 132 19.75 12.03 3.92
N GLU A 133 20.28 12.66 4.97
CA GLU A 133 19.90 12.36 6.36
C GLU A 133 18.40 12.59 6.64
N ARG A 134 17.76 13.56 5.99
CA ARG A 134 16.30 13.75 6.10
C ARG A 134 15.54 12.59 5.47
N HIS A 135 15.98 12.13 4.31
CA HIS A 135 15.39 10.98 3.63
C HIS A 135 15.59 9.68 4.42
N GLN A 136 16.79 9.46 4.96
CA GLN A 136 17.07 8.32 5.84
C GLN A 136 16.19 8.32 7.08
N ARG A 137 15.98 9.48 7.71
CA ARG A 137 15.06 9.62 8.85
C ARG A 137 13.61 9.29 8.50
N LEU A 138 13.14 9.72 7.32
CA LEU A 138 11.82 9.36 6.82
C LEU A 138 11.67 7.84 6.71
N VAL A 139 12.60 7.19 6.00
CA VAL A 139 12.56 5.73 5.78
C VAL A 139 12.65 4.97 7.10
N LYS A 140 13.58 5.34 7.97
CA LYS A 140 13.74 4.72 9.29
C LYS A 140 12.48 4.86 10.16
N SER A 141 11.85 6.03 10.14
CA SER A 141 10.62 6.26 10.92
C SER A 141 9.43 5.49 10.34
N PHE A 142 9.33 5.40 9.03
CA PHE A 142 8.35 4.57 8.34
C PHE A 142 8.50 3.08 8.69
N LEU A 143 9.71 2.52 8.60
CA LEU A 143 9.95 1.10 8.93
C LEU A 143 9.58 0.81 10.39
N ARG A 144 9.90 1.71 11.31
CA ARG A 144 9.48 1.60 12.72
C ARG A 144 7.97 1.70 12.90
N SER A 145 7.29 2.56 12.15
CA SER A 145 5.85 2.74 12.27
C SER A 145 5.05 1.52 11.80
N CYS A 146 5.63 0.73 10.88
CA CYS A 146 5.05 -0.52 10.37
C CYS A 146 5.07 -1.70 11.36
N ARG A 147 5.91 -1.66 12.41
CA ARG A 147 6.24 -2.83 13.25
C ARG A 147 5.07 -3.66 13.73
N ASP A 148 4.12 -2.99 14.36
CA ASP A 148 2.99 -3.67 14.96
C ASP A 148 1.75 -3.52 14.08
N MET A 149 1.95 -3.35 12.76
CA MET A 149 0.92 -3.29 11.73
C MET A 149 1.06 -4.43 10.72
N LEU A 150 1.98 -5.36 10.93
CA LEU A 150 2.18 -6.51 10.06
C LEU A 150 1.47 -7.74 10.63
N GLU A 151 0.86 -8.51 9.74
CA GLU A 151 0.45 -9.89 10.03
C GLU A 151 1.67 -10.79 10.28
N LYS A 152 1.44 -12.02 10.77
CA LYS A 152 2.52 -12.98 11.12
C LYS A 152 3.56 -13.19 10.02
N ASN A 153 3.16 -13.11 8.74
CA ASN A 153 4.04 -13.22 7.56
C ASN A 153 4.01 -11.94 6.71
N GLY A 154 3.76 -10.79 7.36
CA GLY A 154 3.68 -9.50 6.70
C GLY A 154 5.05 -9.01 6.23
N GLU A 155 5.06 -8.31 5.11
CA GLU A 155 6.27 -7.74 4.51
C GLU A 155 6.13 -6.23 4.30
N VAL A 156 7.25 -5.52 4.43
CA VAL A 156 7.35 -4.09 4.09
C VAL A 156 8.15 -3.95 2.80
N HIS A 157 7.55 -3.38 1.78
CA HIS A 157 8.18 -3.18 0.48
C HIS A 157 8.52 -1.71 0.30
N VAL A 158 9.80 -1.41 0.07
CA VAL A 158 10.28 -0.06 -0.21
C VAL A 158 10.96 -0.07 -1.58
N THR A 159 10.38 0.65 -2.54
CA THR A 159 11.00 0.83 -3.85
C THR A 159 11.82 2.10 -3.85
N HIS A 160 13.10 2.03 -4.25
CA HIS A 160 13.94 3.22 -4.39
C HIS A 160 14.96 3.11 -5.51
N LYS A 161 15.56 4.25 -5.89
CA LYS A 161 16.67 4.29 -6.85
C LYS A 161 17.95 3.82 -6.16
N ILE A 162 18.80 3.10 -6.90
CA ILE A 162 20.04 2.51 -6.38
C ILE A 162 21.32 3.17 -6.92
N LYS A 163 21.20 4.15 -7.81
CA LYS A 163 22.35 4.91 -8.34
C LYS A 163 22.61 6.15 -7.48
N GLU A 164 23.79 6.74 -7.57
CA GLU A 164 24.10 8.02 -6.91
C GLU A 164 23.07 9.11 -7.27
N PRO A 165 22.68 9.98 -6.31
CA PRO A 165 23.06 9.98 -4.89
C PRO A 165 22.22 9.04 -4.00
N TYR A 166 21.26 8.31 -4.56
CA TYR A 166 20.23 7.57 -3.83
C TYR A 166 20.75 6.31 -3.11
N CYS A 167 21.80 5.66 -3.63
CA CYS A 167 22.46 4.55 -2.92
C CYS A 167 22.97 4.94 -1.52
N ARG A 168 23.35 6.21 -1.33
CA ARG A 168 23.84 6.73 -0.03
C ARG A 168 22.77 6.80 1.05
N TRP A 169 21.51 6.51 0.72
CA TRP A 169 20.45 6.39 1.70
C TRP A 169 20.57 5.10 2.51
N GLU A 170 21.24 4.07 1.97
CA GLU A 170 21.52 2.81 2.66
C GLU A 170 20.25 2.16 3.26
N ILE A 171 19.16 2.11 2.49
CA ILE A 171 17.84 1.64 2.93
C ILE A 171 17.91 0.25 3.58
N GLU A 172 18.72 -0.65 3.03
CA GLU A 172 18.96 -1.99 3.59
C GLU A 172 19.52 -1.94 5.01
N LYS A 173 20.57 -1.13 5.25
CA LYS A 173 21.13 -0.93 6.59
C LYS A 173 20.13 -0.30 7.56
N LEU A 174 19.28 0.60 7.07
CA LEU A 174 18.21 1.19 7.88
C LEU A 174 17.17 0.13 8.30
N ALA A 175 16.88 -0.83 7.43
CA ALA A 175 15.94 -1.93 7.66
C ALA A 175 16.49 -2.99 8.64
N GLU A 176 17.77 -3.33 8.55
CA GLU A 176 18.44 -4.22 9.52
C GLU A 176 18.29 -3.69 10.95
N GLY A 177 18.49 -2.38 11.15
CA GLY A 177 18.28 -1.72 12.43
C GLY A 177 16.81 -1.61 12.88
N CYS A 178 15.87 -2.04 12.02
CA CYS A 178 14.43 -1.99 12.21
C CYS A 178 13.75 -3.33 11.91
N TRP A 179 14.45 -4.48 12.00
CA TRP A 179 13.92 -5.86 11.87
C TRP A 179 13.17 -6.20 10.56
N ALA A 180 13.19 -5.33 9.55
CA ALA A 180 12.39 -5.48 8.32
C ALA A 180 13.15 -6.25 7.23
N VAL A 181 12.45 -7.16 6.52
CA VAL A 181 12.94 -7.80 5.29
C VAL A 181 12.52 -6.93 4.10
N LEU A 182 13.47 -6.55 3.24
CA LEU A 182 13.21 -5.82 2.00
C LEU A 182 13.05 -6.80 0.85
N GLY A 183 12.02 -6.60 0.01
CA GLY A 183 11.73 -7.41 -1.18
C GLY A 183 11.23 -6.57 -2.33
#